data_AF-A0A958RMZ8-F1
#
_entry.id   AF-A0A958RMZ8-F1
#
_cell.length_a   1.000
_cell.length_b   1.000
_cell.length_c   1.000
_cell.angle_alpha   90.00
_cell.angle_beta   90.00
_cell.angle_gamma   90.00
#
_symmetry.space_group_name_H-M   'P 1'
#
loop_
_entity.id
_entity.type
_entity.pdbx_description
1 polymer ?
#
loop_
_entity_poly.entity_id
_entity_poly.type
_entity_poly.pdbx_seq_one_letter_code
_entity_poly.pdbx_strand_id
1 'polypeptide(L)'
;QTTRGPQIIMSRADERYLMKLFEMEVPEIYDGIVEIKAAAREPGQRAKIAVISKDAAVDPVGACVGMKGSRVQNIVQELRGEKIDIVNWDEDPARFVCNALAPAEISKVYMYENQMEMEIVVPDHQLSLAIGRKGQNVRLAAKLTGWKLDIMSEANAAQRTAEAIFNLMLVPGMTQTMAQNIFQSGFGSFQALAEANVEDVMRIPGYDGDEKAQKLVDDAKALLQQYVDEGKEIPKAPVKGGQDSASEATGDAKSQAAQRLKEEMAQLEKAESGEAEAEAAAAAPEAEAASEIEAAAPEAATPEVVAEESGQDEPPVEG
;
A
#
# COMPACT_ATOMS: atom_id res chain seq x y z
N GLN A 1 -36.41 -12.84 36.36
CA GLN A 1 -37.55 -11.94 36.04
C GLN A 1 -37.64 -10.90 37.14
N THR A 2 -37.72 -9.61 36.83
CA THR A 2 -37.92 -8.54 37.84
C THR A 2 -39.42 -8.24 37.98
N THR A 3 -39.84 -7.82 39.18
CA THR A 3 -41.25 -7.59 39.56
C THR A 3 -41.89 -6.33 38.96
N ARG A 4 -41.30 -5.72 37.92
CA ARG A 4 -41.73 -4.41 37.35
C ARG A 4 -42.17 -4.47 35.88
N GLY A 5 -42.53 -5.65 35.37
CA GLY A 5 -42.89 -5.84 33.96
C GLY A 5 -41.70 -5.78 32.99
N PRO A 6 -41.94 -5.90 31.68
CA PRO A 6 -40.89 -5.81 30.67
C PRO A 6 -40.34 -4.39 30.58
N GLN A 7 -39.02 -4.25 30.62
CA GLN A 7 -38.33 -2.98 30.41
C GLN A 7 -37.84 -2.89 28.96
N ILE A 8 -38.14 -1.78 28.28
CA ILE A 8 -37.63 -1.49 26.94
C ILE A 8 -36.40 -0.58 27.10
N ILE A 9 -35.25 -1.04 26.59
CA ILE A 9 -34.00 -0.27 26.55
C ILE A 9 -33.80 0.18 25.11
N MET A 10 -33.50 1.48 24.91
CA MET A 10 -33.27 2.08 23.60
C MET A 10 -31.88 2.72 23.55
N SER A 11 -31.22 2.66 22.40
CA SER A 11 -29.93 3.30 22.15
C SER A 11 -29.96 4.10 20.86
N ARG A 12 -29.56 5.38 20.92
CA ARG A 12 -29.29 6.22 19.74
C ARG A 12 -27.83 6.14 19.27
N ALA A 13 -27.00 5.31 19.93
CA ALA A 13 -25.56 5.18 19.65
C ALA A 13 -25.22 3.98 18.74
N ASP A 14 -26.13 3.02 18.58
CA ASP A 14 -25.94 1.84 17.73
C ASP A 14 -25.86 2.22 16.23
N GLU A 15 -25.09 1.49 15.41
CA GLU A 15 -25.09 1.69 13.94
C GLU A 15 -26.46 1.45 13.30
N ARG A 16 -27.26 0.52 13.83
CA ARG A 16 -28.59 0.20 13.28
C ARG A 16 -29.56 1.36 13.38
N TYR A 17 -29.36 2.29 14.32
CA TYR A 17 -30.14 3.52 14.37
C TYR A 17 -29.85 4.43 13.15
N LEU A 18 -28.58 4.55 12.75
CA LEU A 18 -28.20 5.28 11.53
C LEU A 18 -28.79 4.61 10.28
N MET A 19 -28.68 3.28 10.16
CA MET A 19 -29.26 2.52 9.04
C MET A 19 -30.78 2.76 8.92
N LYS A 20 -31.51 2.73 10.04
CA LYS A 20 -32.96 2.97 10.05
C LYS A 20 -33.36 4.41 9.76
N LEU A 21 -32.52 5.40 10.07
CA LEU A 21 -32.75 6.78 9.61
C LEU A 21 -32.62 6.89 8.09
N PHE A 22 -31.61 6.25 7.49
CA PHE A 22 -31.47 6.19 6.03
C PHE A 22 -32.64 5.46 5.35
N GLU A 23 -33.10 4.33 5.90
CA GLU A 23 -34.29 3.60 5.42
C GLU A 23 -35.59 4.43 5.49
N MET A 24 -35.68 5.41 6.39
CA MET A 24 -36.83 6.32 6.48
C MET A 24 -36.72 7.55 5.56
N GLU A 25 -35.51 8.04 5.30
CA GLU A 25 -35.26 9.27 4.52
C GLU A 25 -35.08 9.01 3.01
N VAL A 26 -34.64 7.80 2.63
CA VAL A 26 -34.27 7.42 1.26
C VAL A 26 -35.25 6.36 0.73
N PRO A 27 -36.24 6.73 -0.12
CA PRO A 27 -37.22 5.79 -0.68
C PRO A 27 -36.57 4.61 -1.39
N GLU A 28 -35.45 4.83 -2.07
CA GLU A 28 -34.71 3.82 -2.81
C GLU A 28 -34.13 2.73 -1.88
N ILE A 29 -33.89 3.04 -0.60
CA ILE A 29 -33.51 2.05 0.43
C ILE A 29 -34.75 1.33 0.98
N TYR A 30 -35.84 2.07 1.21
CA TYR A 30 -37.11 1.49 1.69
C TYR A 30 -37.68 0.45 0.69
N ASP A 31 -37.64 0.76 -0.60
CA ASP A 31 -38.06 -0.12 -1.69
C ASP A 31 -37.03 -1.23 -1.99
N GLY A 32 -35.87 -1.20 -1.31
CA GLY A 32 -34.82 -2.22 -1.40
C GLY A 32 -34.01 -2.22 -2.69
N ILE A 33 -34.11 -1.15 -3.50
CA ILE A 33 -33.32 -0.91 -4.71
C ILE A 33 -31.86 -0.64 -4.33
N VAL A 34 -31.66 0.26 -3.37
CA VAL A 34 -30.36 0.54 -2.73
C VAL A 34 -30.29 -0.23 -1.40
N GLU A 35 -29.13 -0.82 -1.12
CA GLU A 35 -28.90 -1.61 0.10
C GLU A 35 -27.70 -1.07 0.87
N ILE A 36 -27.86 -0.86 2.18
CA ILE A 36 -26.76 -0.53 3.09
C ILE A 36 -26.07 -1.85 3.48
N LYS A 37 -24.89 -2.11 2.91
CA LYS A 37 -24.11 -3.33 3.16
C LYS A 37 -23.35 -3.30 4.49
N ALA A 38 -22.86 -2.13 4.89
CA ALA A 38 -22.14 -1.95 6.14
C ALA A 38 -22.31 -0.52 6.68
N ALA A 39 -22.13 -0.36 7.99
CA ALA A 39 -21.97 0.95 8.63
C ALA A 39 -20.92 0.87 9.74
N ALA A 40 -20.15 1.94 9.91
CA ALA A 40 -19.22 2.12 11.00
C ALA A 40 -19.45 3.50 11.62
N ARG A 41 -19.53 3.58 12.94
CA ARG A 41 -19.96 4.81 13.62
C ARG A 41 -19.15 5.12 14.88
N GLU A 42 -18.77 6.39 15.01
CA GLU A 42 -18.35 7.03 16.25
C GLU A 42 -19.44 8.06 16.63
N PRO A 43 -20.42 7.69 17.49
CA PRO A 43 -21.65 8.46 17.69
C PRO A 43 -21.41 9.91 18.14
N GLY A 44 -22.15 10.83 17.52
CA GLY A 44 -22.02 12.28 17.75
C GLY A 44 -20.75 12.89 17.15
N GLN A 45 -19.95 12.14 16.40
CA GLN A 45 -18.76 12.66 15.71
C GLN A 45 -18.78 12.38 14.21
N ARG A 46 -18.62 11.10 13.82
CA ARG A 46 -18.56 10.71 12.40
C ARG A 46 -19.01 9.27 12.20
N ALA A 47 -19.67 9.02 11.08
CA ALA A 47 -20.01 7.70 10.57
C ALA A 47 -19.58 7.54 9.11
N LYS A 48 -19.41 6.29 8.69
CA LYS A 48 -19.36 5.88 7.29
C LYS A 48 -20.45 4.84 7.04
N ILE A 49 -21.13 4.92 5.91
CA ILE A 49 -22.03 3.85 5.42
C ILE A 49 -21.58 3.40 4.02
N ALA A 50 -21.66 2.10 3.78
CA ALA A 50 -21.35 1.48 2.49
C ALA A 50 -22.66 1.05 1.81
N VAL A 51 -22.91 1.55 0.60
CA VAL A 51 -24.15 1.34 -0.15
C VAL A 51 -23.89 0.78 -1.54
N ILE A 52 -24.81 -0.06 -2.02
CA ILE A 52 -24.82 -0.58 -3.39
C ILE A 52 -26.25 -0.53 -3.94
N SER A 53 -26.41 -0.36 -5.25
CA SER A 53 -27.68 -0.48 -5.94
C SER A 53 -27.82 -1.84 -6.61
N LYS A 54 -29.03 -2.41 -6.58
CA LYS A 54 -29.42 -3.59 -7.38
C LYS A 54 -29.84 -3.21 -8.81
N ASP A 55 -30.09 -1.93 -9.05
CA ASP A 55 -30.39 -1.37 -10.36
C ASP A 55 -29.21 -0.50 -10.84
N ALA A 56 -28.61 -0.87 -11.96
CA ALA A 56 -27.48 -0.15 -12.57
C ALA A 56 -27.85 1.27 -13.06
N ALA A 57 -29.14 1.59 -13.22
CA ALA A 57 -29.61 2.93 -13.54
C ALA A 57 -29.68 3.87 -12.32
N VAL A 58 -29.49 3.36 -11.09
CA VAL A 58 -29.61 4.12 -9.85
C VAL A 58 -28.24 4.23 -9.16
N ASP A 59 -27.73 5.46 -9.04
CA ASP A 59 -26.56 5.76 -8.22
C ASP A 59 -26.92 5.67 -6.72
N PRO A 60 -26.35 4.70 -5.96
CA PRO A 60 -26.69 4.52 -4.56
C PRO A 60 -26.18 5.67 -3.67
N VAL A 61 -25.06 6.32 -4.00
CA VAL A 61 -24.57 7.48 -3.23
C VAL A 61 -25.44 8.69 -3.51
N GLY A 62 -25.73 8.99 -4.78
CA GLY A 62 -26.63 10.07 -5.19
C GLY A 62 -28.01 9.96 -4.56
N ALA A 63 -28.60 8.76 -4.51
CA ALA A 63 -29.86 8.50 -3.82
C ALA A 63 -29.78 8.83 -2.32
N CYS A 64 -28.71 8.41 -1.63
CA CYS A 64 -28.53 8.67 -0.20
C CYS A 64 -28.23 10.16 0.12
N VAL A 65 -27.51 10.85 -0.76
CA VAL A 65 -27.14 12.27 -0.63
C VAL A 65 -28.36 13.16 -0.92
N GLY A 66 -29.09 12.89 -2.00
CA GLY A 66 -30.20 13.72 -2.48
C GLY A 66 -29.76 15.06 -3.07
N MET A 67 -30.73 15.87 -3.52
CA MET A 67 -30.43 17.16 -4.17
C MET A 67 -29.60 18.08 -3.26
N LYS A 68 -28.36 18.38 -3.66
CA LYS A 68 -27.40 19.19 -2.88
C LYS A 68 -27.17 18.68 -1.46
N GLY A 69 -27.32 17.37 -1.22
CA GLY A 69 -27.15 16.77 0.09
C GLY A 69 -28.37 16.85 1.02
N SER A 70 -29.56 17.25 0.52
CA SER A 70 -30.73 17.48 1.38
C SER A 70 -31.09 16.31 2.29
N ARG A 71 -31.07 15.07 1.76
CA ARG A 71 -31.44 13.85 2.50
C ARG A 71 -30.43 13.56 3.61
N VAL A 72 -29.14 13.46 3.26
CA VAL A 72 -28.08 13.24 4.26
C VAL A 72 -28.02 14.36 5.30
N GLN A 73 -28.26 15.62 4.93
CA GLN A 73 -28.28 16.75 5.88
C GLN A 73 -29.45 16.67 6.88
N ASN A 74 -30.60 16.10 6.51
CA ASN A 74 -31.70 15.85 7.47
C ASN A 74 -31.26 14.82 8.53
N ILE A 75 -30.60 13.74 8.12
CA ILE A 75 -30.06 12.71 9.02
C ILE A 75 -28.95 13.28 9.92
N VAL A 76 -28.03 14.09 9.37
CA VAL A 76 -27.00 14.82 10.14
C VAL A 76 -27.64 15.71 11.21
N GLN A 77 -28.75 16.40 10.90
CA GLN A 77 -29.48 17.23 11.86
C GLN A 77 -30.13 16.39 12.98
N GLU A 78 -30.79 15.27 12.65
CA GLU A 78 -31.34 14.35 13.65
C GLU A 78 -30.25 13.74 14.54
N LEU A 79 -29.05 13.53 14.00
CA LEU A 79 -27.86 13.10 14.75
C LEU A 79 -27.05 14.25 15.37
N ARG A 80 -27.62 15.46 15.44
CA ARG A 80 -27.06 16.66 16.10
C ARG A 80 -25.69 17.10 15.57
N GLY A 81 -25.47 16.97 14.27
CA GLY A 81 -24.23 17.39 13.59
C GLY A 81 -23.17 16.30 13.44
N GLU A 82 -23.51 15.03 13.71
CA GLU A 82 -22.66 13.88 13.38
C GLU A 82 -22.37 13.86 11.87
N LYS A 83 -21.10 13.86 11.47
CA LYS A 83 -20.72 13.84 10.04
C LYS A 83 -20.95 12.45 9.46
N ILE A 84 -21.50 12.35 8.25
CA ILE A 84 -21.76 11.07 7.59
C ILE A 84 -21.04 11.07 6.25
N ASP A 85 -20.14 10.11 6.04
CA ASP A 85 -19.64 9.78 4.71
C ASP A 85 -20.47 8.62 4.15
N ILE A 86 -20.81 8.69 2.86
CA ILE A 86 -21.54 7.66 2.13
C ILE A 86 -20.62 7.20 1.01
N VAL A 87 -20.33 5.90 0.93
CA VAL A 87 -19.35 5.34 -0.01
C VAL A 87 -19.95 4.16 -0.77
N ASN A 88 -19.48 3.92 -1.99
CA ASN A 88 -19.86 2.72 -2.73
C ASN A 88 -19.27 1.48 -2.04
N TRP A 89 -20.13 0.51 -1.76
CA TRP A 89 -19.69 -0.86 -1.48
C TRP A 89 -19.25 -1.52 -2.79
N ASP A 90 -18.21 -2.36 -2.73
CA ASP A 90 -17.71 -3.16 -3.85
C ASP A 90 -17.49 -4.60 -3.36
N GLU A 91 -17.58 -5.56 -4.26
CA GLU A 91 -17.27 -6.98 -3.98
C GLU A 91 -15.76 -7.19 -3.89
N ASP A 92 -14.97 -6.42 -4.64
CA ASP A 92 -13.52 -6.41 -4.56
C ASP A 92 -13.05 -5.69 -3.28
N PRO A 93 -12.33 -6.38 -2.35
CA PRO A 93 -11.92 -5.79 -1.08
C PRO A 93 -11.03 -4.55 -1.23
N ALA A 94 -10.16 -4.52 -2.26
CA ALA A 94 -9.25 -3.41 -2.48
C ALA A 94 -10.02 -2.15 -2.93
N ARG A 95 -10.92 -2.26 -3.92
CA ARG A 95 -11.83 -1.16 -4.30
C ARG A 95 -12.70 -0.71 -3.15
N PHE A 96 -13.25 -1.62 -2.36
CA PHE A 96 -14.09 -1.25 -1.22
C PHE A 96 -13.31 -0.49 -0.15
N VAL A 97 -12.07 -0.88 0.15
CA VAL A 97 -11.16 -0.12 1.03
C VAL A 97 -10.80 1.25 0.45
N CYS A 98 -10.57 1.34 -0.86
CA CYS A 98 -10.35 2.64 -1.52
C CYS A 98 -11.56 3.57 -1.35
N ASN A 99 -12.77 3.06 -1.62
CA ASN A 99 -14.01 3.80 -1.42
C ASN A 99 -14.19 4.21 0.05
N ALA A 100 -13.88 3.33 1.01
CA ALA A 100 -14.03 3.59 2.43
C ALA A 100 -13.08 4.68 2.97
N LEU A 101 -11.88 4.81 2.39
CA LEU A 101 -10.88 5.82 2.78
C LEU A 101 -11.15 7.21 2.19
N ALA A 102 -12.08 7.34 1.24
CA ALA A 102 -12.52 8.61 0.67
C ALA A 102 -12.76 9.67 1.78
N PRO A 103 -12.31 10.93 1.56
CA PRO A 103 -11.89 11.52 0.29
C PRO A 103 -10.40 11.44 -0.03
N ALA A 104 -9.60 10.58 0.62
CA ALA A 104 -8.19 10.40 0.27
C ALA A 104 -8.02 9.55 -0.99
N GLU A 105 -7.17 10.00 -1.90
CA GLU A 105 -6.71 9.26 -3.08
C GLU A 105 -5.58 8.30 -2.69
N ILE A 106 -5.52 7.16 -3.37
CA ILE A 106 -4.63 6.05 -3.04
C ILE A 106 -3.77 5.71 -4.25
N SER A 107 -2.46 5.62 -4.03
CA SER A 107 -1.49 5.28 -5.06
C SER A 107 -1.38 3.77 -5.26
N LYS A 108 -1.33 2.99 -4.17
CA LYS A 108 -1.19 1.52 -4.19
C LYS A 108 -1.87 0.88 -2.98
N VAL A 109 -2.32 -0.37 -3.15
CA VAL A 109 -2.83 -1.23 -2.07
C VAL A 109 -2.10 -2.56 -2.17
N TYR A 110 -1.51 -3.01 -1.07
CA TYR A 110 -1.00 -4.37 -0.90
C TYR A 110 -1.91 -5.13 0.04
N MET A 111 -2.42 -6.29 -0.39
CA MET A 111 -3.39 -7.09 0.37
C MET A 111 -2.74 -8.37 0.91
N TYR A 112 -2.89 -8.60 2.21
CA TYR A 112 -2.38 -9.78 2.91
C TYR A 112 -3.57 -10.61 3.43
N GLU A 113 -4.19 -11.38 2.54
CA GLU A 113 -5.42 -12.16 2.82
C GLU A 113 -5.30 -13.03 4.07
N ASN A 114 -4.17 -13.73 4.23
CA ASN A 114 -3.87 -14.60 5.38
C ASN A 114 -3.94 -13.89 6.74
N GLN A 115 -3.85 -12.55 6.76
CA GLN A 115 -3.80 -11.73 7.98
C GLN A 115 -5.02 -10.79 8.11
N MET A 116 -5.93 -10.79 7.12
CA MET A 116 -7.02 -9.81 6.97
C MET A 116 -6.53 -8.37 7.11
N GLU A 117 -5.41 -8.07 6.45
CA GLU A 117 -4.66 -6.82 6.55
C GLU A 117 -4.33 -6.24 5.17
N MET A 118 -4.38 -4.92 5.05
CA MET A 118 -3.96 -4.18 3.85
C MET A 118 -3.01 -3.05 4.22
N GLU A 119 -1.94 -2.91 3.45
CA GLU A 119 -1.05 -1.76 3.47
C GLU A 119 -1.45 -0.82 2.32
N ILE A 120 -1.84 0.41 2.66
CA ILE A 120 -2.24 1.44 1.70
C ILE A 120 -1.14 2.48 1.58
N VAL A 121 -0.71 2.73 0.35
CA VAL A 121 0.23 3.81 0.02
C VAL A 121 -0.56 4.98 -0.55
N VAL A 122 -0.41 6.15 0.06
CA VAL A 122 -1.01 7.42 -0.39
C VAL A 122 0.07 8.46 -0.71
N PRO A 123 -0.21 9.47 -1.55
CA PRO A 123 0.72 10.58 -1.73
C PRO A 123 1.02 11.28 -0.40
N ASP A 124 2.26 11.74 -0.18
CA ASP A 124 2.70 12.33 1.09
C ASP A 124 1.81 13.48 1.59
N HIS A 125 1.27 14.29 0.68
CA HIS A 125 0.35 15.38 1.01
C HIS A 125 -1.04 14.92 1.49
N GLN A 126 -1.43 13.67 1.21
CA GLN A 126 -2.73 13.09 1.61
C GLN A 126 -2.65 12.18 2.84
N LEU A 127 -1.45 11.82 3.33
CA LEU A 127 -1.27 10.95 4.50
C LEU A 127 -2.11 11.40 5.73
N SER A 128 -2.10 12.70 6.03
CA SER A 128 -2.88 13.28 7.13
C SER A 128 -4.40 13.18 6.90
N LEU A 129 -4.86 13.28 5.65
CA LEU A 129 -6.26 13.15 5.27
C LEU A 129 -6.75 11.70 5.37
N ALA A 130 -5.94 10.76 4.85
CA ALA A 130 -6.21 9.32 4.84
C ALA A 130 -6.32 8.75 6.26
N ILE A 131 -5.38 9.09 7.15
CA ILE A 131 -5.44 8.75 8.58
C ILE A 131 -6.61 9.49 9.25
N GLY A 132 -6.74 10.78 8.98
CA GLY A 132 -7.74 11.67 9.56
C GLY A 132 -7.45 12.05 11.02
N ARG A 133 -8.23 12.99 11.56
CA ARG A 133 -8.04 13.52 12.91
C ARG A 133 -8.07 12.39 13.96
N LYS A 134 -6.96 12.20 14.69
CA LYS A 134 -6.79 11.11 15.68
C LYS A 134 -7.03 9.69 15.11
N GLY A 135 -6.75 9.47 13.83
CA GLY A 135 -6.97 8.18 13.16
C GLY A 135 -8.45 7.85 12.90
N GLN A 136 -9.37 8.82 12.99
CA GLN A 136 -10.80 8.57 12.85
C GLN A 136 -11.19 8.05 11.46
N ASN A 137 -10.53 8.51 10.38
CA ASN A 137 -10.90 8.09 9.03
C ASN A 137 -10.50 6.63 8.80
N VAL A 138 -9.24 6.29 9.06
CA VAL A 138 -8.73 4.91 8.96
C VAL A 138 -9.47 3.94 9.90
N ARG A 139 -9.79 4.34 11.14
CA ARG A 139 -10.54 3.49 12.08
C ARG A 139 -11.96 3.22 11.62
N LEU A 140 -12.66 4.22 11.07
CA LEU A 140 -13.99 4.03 10.50
C LEU A 140 -13.95 3.17 9.24
N ALA A 141 -12.95 3.37 8.36
CA ALA A 141 -12.76 2.53 7.17
C ALA A 141 -12.46 1.06 7.52
N ALA A 142 -11.55 0.82 8.47
CA ALA A 142 -11.24 -0.52 8.99
C ALA A 142 -12.47 -1.21 9.60
N LYS A 143 -13.27 -0.47 10.40
CA LYS A 143 -14.53 -1.01 10.96
C LYS A 143 -15.60 -1.26 9.89
N LEU A 144 -15.64 -0.46 8.83
CA LEU A 144 -16.63 -0.57 7.75
C LEU A 144 -16.34 -1.76 6.82
N THR A 145 -15.07 -2.01 6.54
CA THR A 145 -14.61 -3.05 5.62
C THR A 145 -14.30 -4.38 6.31
N GLY A 146 -14.01 -4.36 7.62
CA GLY A 146 -13.58 -5.52 8.39
C GLY A 146 -12.08 -5.83 8.28
N TRP A 147 -11.33 -5.05 7.50
CA TRP A 147 -9.89 -5.22 7.29
C TRP A 147 -9.08 -4.35 8.25
N LYS A 148 -7.91 -4.85 8.67
CA LYS A 148 -6.88 -4.00 9.28
C LYS A 148 -6.22 -3.15 8.18
N LEU A 149 -6.07 -1.86 8.41
CA LEU A 149 -5.52 -0.92 7.43
C LEU A 149 -4.29 -0.20 8.01
N ASP A 150 -3.11 -0.44 7.44
CA ASP A 150 -1.93 0.41 7.61
C ASP A 150 -1.93 1.47 6.49
N ILE A 151 -1.50 2.70 6.79
CA ILE A 151 -1.41 3.79 5.82
C ILE A 151 -0.04 4.45 5.92
N MET A 152 0.71 4.39 4.83
CA MET A 152 2.02 5.01 4.69
C MET A 152 2.05 5.94 3.48
N SER A 153 3.02 6.87 3.46
CA SER A 153 3.24 7.70 2.27
C SER A 153 4.13 7.00 1.23
N GLU A 154 4.11 7.49 0.00
CA GLU A 154 4.99 7.04 -1.08
C GLU A 154 6.47 7.14 -0.69
N ALA A 155 6.91 8.24 -0.06
CA ALA A 155 8.29 8.36 0.42
C ALA A 155 8.66 7.28 1.47
N ASN A 156 7.74 6.93 2.37
CA ASN A 156 7.95 5.88 3.37
C ASN A 156 7.98 4.49 2.72
N ALA A 157 7.06 4.20 1.79
CA ALA A 157 7.04 2.95 1.04
C ALA A 157 8.33 2.76 0.19
N ALA A 158 8.82 3.84 -0.43
CA ALA A 158 10.10 3.84 -1.16
C ALA A 158 11.29 3.60 -0.22
N GLN A 159 11.32 4.25 0.95
CA GLN A 159 12.34 4.02 1.97
C GLN A 159 12.35 2.55 2.45
N ARG A 160 11.19 1.99 2.80
CA ARG A 160 11.07 0.57 3.19
C ARG A 160 11.57 -0.36 2.09
N THR A 161 11.24 -0.07 0.84
CA THR A 161 11.71 -0.87 -0.32
C THR A 161 13.23 -0.83 -0.45
N ALA A 162 13.84 0.35 -0.30
CA ALA A 162 15.30 0.50 -0.32
C ALA A 162 15.99 -0.21 0.85
N GLU A 163 15.45 -0.09 2.07
CA GLU A 163 15.94 -0.80 3.26
C GLU A 163 15.86 -2.33 3.09
N ALA A 164 14.75 -2.85 2.54
CA ALA A 164 14.61 -4.28 2.26
C ALA A 164 15.61 -4.79 1.20
N ILE A 165 15.78 -4.05 0.09
CA ILE A 165 16.75 -4.40 -0.97
C ILE A 165 18.18 -4.40 -0.39
N PHE A 166 18.56 -3.38 0.38
CA PHE A 166 19.87 -3.33 1.03
C PHE A 166 20.09 -4.53 1.95
N ASN A 167 19.11 -4.86 2.80
CA ASN A 167 19.19 -6.02 3.69
C ASN A 167 19.38 -7.34 2.93
N LEU A 168 18.78 -7.50 1.76
CA LEU A 168 18.98 -8.68 0.92
C LEU A 168 20.36 -8.68 0.23
N MET A 169 20.89 -7.51 -0.15
CA MET A 169 22.24 -7.37 -0.72
C MET A 169 23.37 -7.72 0.26
N LEU A 170 23.10 -7.79 1.57
CA LEU A 170 24.06 -8.29 2.56
C LEU A 170 24.34 -9.80 2.42
N VAL A 171 23.47 -10.56 1.74
CA VAL A 171 23.69 -12.00 1.49
C VAL A 171 24.81 -12.16 0.45
N PRO A 172 25.85 -12.98 0.70
CA PRO A 172 26.99 -13.10 -0.19
C PRO A 172 26.61 -13.44 -1.63
N GLY A 173 27.07 -12.61 -2.58
CA GLY A 173 26.78 -12.79 -4.01
C GLY A 173 25.42 -12.27 -4.47
N MET A 174 24.66 -11.55 -3.65
CA MET A 174 23.42 -10.90 -4.09
C MET A 174 23.68 -9.64 -4.92
N THR A 175 23.12 -9.64 -6.12
CA THR A 175 23.02 -8.44 -6.97
C THR A 175 21.73 -7.66 -6.65
N GLN A 176 21.70 -6.37 -6.99
CA GLN A 176 20.52 -5.52 -6.79
C GLN A 176 19.26 -6.11 -7.46
N THR A 177 19.37 -6.65 -8.67
CA THR A 177 18.26 -7.27 -9.41
C THR A 177 17.76 -8.55 -8.71
N MET A 178 18.67 -9.37 -8.17
CA MET A 178 18.28 -10.55 -7.38
C MET A 178 17.54 -10.14 -6.11
N ALA A 179 18.06 -9.15 -5.38
CA ALA A 179 17.41 -8.60 -4.19
C ALA A 179 16.02 -8.03 -4.50
N GLN A 180 15.85 -7.32 -5.63
CA GLN A 180 14.53 -6.84 -6.07
C GLN A 180 13.55 -7.97 -6.35
N ASN A 181 13.96 -9.03 -7.08
CA ASN A 181 13.09 -10.18 -7.36
C ASN A 181 12.69 -10.93 -6.08
N ILE A 182 13.63 -11.08 -5.14
CA ILE A 182 13.40 -11.69 -3.82
C ILE A 182 12.40 -10.86 -3.01
N PHE A 183 12.57 -9.53 -2.98
CA PHE A 183 11.64 -8.63 -2.29
C PHE A 183 10.23 -8.67 -2.88
N GLN A 184 10.11 -8.63 -4.22
CA GLN A 184 8.82 -8.75 -4.91
C GLN A 184 8.14 -10.12 -4.67
N SER A 185 8.91 -11.15 -4.36
CA SER A 185 8.41 -12.48 -3.98
C SER A 185 8.00 -12.58 -2.49
N GLY A 186 8.06 -11.47 -1.74
CA GLY A 186 7.58 -11.36 -0.35
C GLY A 186 8.65 -11.43 0.74
N PHE A 187 9.93 -11.60 0.39
CA PHE A 187 11.02 -11.72 1.38
C PHE A 187 11.67 -10.37 1.66
N GLY A 188 11.32 -9.73 2.79
CA GLY A 188 11.80 -8.39 3.15
C GLY A 188 13.17 -8.30 3.84
N SER A 189 13.86 -9.42 4.08
CA SER A 189 15.19 -9.46 4.74
C SER A 189 15.85 -10.83 4.57
N PHE A 190 17.17 -10.90 4.80
CA PHE A 190 17.88 -12.18 4.87
C PHE A 190 17.42 -13.07 6.03
N GLN A 191 16.95 -12.51 7.15
CA GLN A 191 16.33 -13.30 8.22
C GLN A 191 15.07 -14.04 7.70
N ALA A 192 14.22 -13.35 6.92
CA ALA A 192 13.03 -13.98 6.34
C ALA A 192 13.37 -15.11 5.35
N LEU A 193 14.50 -15.01 4.62
CA LEU A 193 15.03 -16.10 3.79
C LEU A 193 15.57 -17.26 4.64
N ALA A 194 16.29 -16.97 5.72
CA ALA A 194 16.87 -17.99 6.61
C ALA A 194 15.79 -18.84 7.32
N GLU A 195 14.63 -18.25 7.60
CA GLU A 195 13.45 -18.89 8.20
C GLU A 195 12.51 -19.53 7.14
N ALA A 196 12.75 -19.32 5.84
CA ALA A 196 11.89 -19.81 4.76
C ALA A 196 12.03 -21.32 4.48
N ASN A 197 10.98 -21.91 3.91
CA ASN A 197 11.07 -23.22 3.30
C ASN A 197 11.66 -23.10 1.89
N VAL A 198 12.43 -24.11 1.47
CA VAL A 198 13.01 -24.19 0.12
C VAL A 198 11.93 -24.08 -0.96
N GLU A 199 10.79 -24.74 -0.78
CA GLU A 199 9.64 -24.70 -1.70
C GLU A 199 9.07 -23.28 -1.92
N ASP A 200 9.13 -22.41 -0.91
CA ASP A 200 8.67 -21.02 -1.02
C ASP A 200 9.73 -20.17 -1.74
N VAL A 201 11.01 -20.45 -1.52
CA VAL A 201 12.15 -19.79 -2.19
C VAL A 201 12.28 -20.21 -3.67
N MET A 202 11.88 -21.43 -4.02
CA MET A 202 11.82 -21.90 -5.42
C MET A 202 10.78 -21.15 -6.27
N ARG A 203 9.84 -20.42 -5.66
CA ARG A 203 8.90 -19.55 -6.39
C ARG A 203 9.51 -18.21 -6.80
N ILE A 204 10.71 -17.88 -6.31
CA ILE A 204 11.42 -16.65 -6.67
C ILE A 204 12.04 -16.82 -8.07
N PRO A 205 11.76 -15.92 -9.04
CA PRO A 205 12.31 -16.02 -10.38
C PRO A 205 13.86 -16.09 -10.39
N GLY A 206 14.40 -17.17 -10.94
CA GLY A 206 15.85 -17.44 -11.00
C GLY A 206 16.37 -18.45 -9.97
N TYR A 207 15.54 -18.82 -8.99
CA TYR A 207 15.83 -19.81 -7.93
C TYR A 207 15.05 -21.12 -8.10
N ASP A 208 14.55 -21.38 -9.31
CA ASP A 208 13.58 -22.43 -9.65
C ASP A 208 14.06 -23.89 -9.46
N GLY A 209 15.29 -24.10 -8.97
CA GLY A 209 15.87 -25.43 -8.72
C GLY A 209 16.40 -25.57 -7.31
N ASP A 210 16.11 -26.73 -6.68
CA ASP A 210 16.44 -27.09 -5.30
C ASP A 210 17.83 -26.61 -4.86
N GLU A 211 18.88 -26.93 -5.63
CA GLU A 211 20.27 -26.59 -5.26
C GLU A 211 20.49 -25.07 -5.09
N LYS A 212 19.84 -24.23 -5.91
CA LYS A 212 19.96 -22.77 -5.82
C LYS A 212 19.13 -22.21 -4.68
N ALA A 213 17.89 -22.69 -4.53
CA ALA A 213 17.00 -22.25 -3.45
C ALA A 213 17.56 -22.65 -2.07
N GLN A 214 18.01 -23.91 -1.93
CA GLN A 214 18.68 -24.42 -0.73
C GLN A 214 19.94 -23.61 -0.42
N LYS A 215 20.79 -23.34 -1.43
CA LYS A 215 21.98 -22.51 -1.24
C LYS A 215 21.62 -21.10 -0.75
N LEU A 216 20.63 -20.41 -1.33
CA LEU A 216 20.22 -19.07 -0.88
C LEU A 216 19.77 -19.09 0.59
N VAL A 217 19.01 -20.12 0.99
CA VAL A 217 18.56 -20.31 2.38
C VAL A 217 19.76 -20.56 3.31
N ASP A 218 20.75 -21.35 2.88
CA ASP A 218 21.93 -21.68 3.71
C ASP A 218 22.90 -20.50 3.82
N ASP A 219 23.12 -19.74 2.74
CA ASP A 219 23.90 -18.48 2.75
C ASP A 219 23.24 -17.43 3.67
N ALA A 220 21.89 -17.33 3.64
CA ALA A 220 21.14 -16.46 4.54
C ALA A 220 21.21 -16.92 6.01
N LYS A 221 21.19 -18.23 6.29
CA LYS A 221 21.39 -18.79 7.65
C LYS A 221 22.81 -18.57 8.15
N ALA A 222 23.82 -18.71 7.31
CA ALA A 222 25.21 -18.45 7.65
C ALA A 222 25.42 -16.98 8.03
N LEU A 223 24.86 -16.04 7.25
CA LEU A 223 24.87 -14.61 7.56
C LEU A 223 24.13 -14.31 8.88
N LEU A 224 22.95 -14.92 9.10
CA LEU A 224 22.19 -14.76 10.34
C LEU A 224 22.99 -15.24 11.55
N GLN A 225 23.66 -16.39 11.46
CA GLN A 225 24.52 -16.91 12.52
C GLN A 225 25.71 -15.98 12.78
N GLN A 226 26.34 -15.43 11.74
CA GLN A 226 27.42 -14.45 11.90
C GLN A 226 26.96 -13.21 12.68
N TYR A 227 25.78 -12.66 12.39
CA TYR A 227 25.24 -11.51 13.14
C TYR A 227 24.97 -11.84 14.61
N VAL A 228 24.48 -13.05 14.89
CA VAL A 228 24.25 -13.55 16.27
C VAL A 228 25.58 -13.72 17.01
N ASP A 229 26.59 -14.32 16.38
CA ASP A 229 27.90 -14.59 16.98
C ASP A 229 28.71 -13.30 17.23
N GLU A 230 28.59 -12.31 16.34
CA GLU A 230 29.19 -10.99 16.47
C GLU A 230 28.39 -10.06 17.41
N GLY A 231 27.21 -10.47 17.87
CA GLY A 231 26.33 -9.67 18.74
C GLY A 231 25.79 -8.40 18.06
N LYS A 232 25.76 -8.37 16.73
CA LYS A 232 25.23 -7.25 15.94
C LYS A 232 23.70 -7.26 15.96
N GLU A 233 23.10 -6.07 15.89
CA GLU A 233 21.65 -5.98 15.67
C GLU A 233 21.32 -6.54 14.28
N ILE A 234 20.56 -7.63 14.24
CA ILE A 234 20.05 -8.22 13.00
C ILE A 234 19.12 -7.20 12.34
N PRO A 235 19.41 -6.74 11.11
CA PRO A 235 18.50 -5.90 10.35
C PRO A 235 17.20 -6.66 10.07
N LYS A 236 16.15 -6.27 10.80
CA LYS A 236 14.81 -6.84 10.61
C LYS A 236 14.25 -6.33 9.29
N ALA A 237 13.38 -7.12 8.67
CA ALA A 237 12.56 -6.63 7.56
C ALA A 237 11.87 -5.31 7.99
N PRO A 238 11.76 -4.30 7.12
CA PRO A 238 11.19 -3.01 7.46
C PRO A 238 9.82 -3.22 8.10
N VAL A 239 9.71 -2.85 9.37
CA VAL A 239 8.59 -3.29 10.22
C VAL A 239 7.27 -2.76 9.65
N LYS A 240 6.31 -3.66 9.44
CA LYS A 240 4.92 -3.35 9.05
C LYS A 240 4.39 -2.19 9.87
N GLY A 241 3.64 -1.27 9.27
CA GLY A 241 3.20 -0.06 9.97
C GLY A 241 2.09 -0.40 10.95
N GLY A 242 2.45 -0.62 12.21
CA GLY A 242 1.48 -1.17 13.17
C GLY A 242 2.00 -1.22 14.59
N GLN A 243 2.09 -0.06 15.24
CA GLN A 243 1.88 0.12 16.69
C GLN A 243 2.50 -0.89 17.70
N ASP A 244 3.70 -1.43 17.46
CA ASP A 244 4.48 -2.15 18.50
C ASP A 244 5.86 -1.52 18.81
N SER A 245 6.06 -0.24 18.42
CA SER A 245 7.20 0.58 18.87
C SER A 245 6.77 1.68 19.85
N ALA A 246 6.00 1.30 20.87
CA ALA A 246 5.70 2.15 22.03
C ALA A 246 6.61 1.84 23.25
N SER A 247 7.69 1.09 23.04
CA SER A 247 8.84 1.02 23.97
C SER A 247 10.06 1.71 23.36
N GLU A 248 10.27 2.96 23.80
CA GLU A 248 11.58 3.64 23.91
C GLU A 248 12.68 3.30 22.87
N ALA A 249 12.43 3.63 21.60
CA ALA A 249 13.51 3.98 20.68
C ALA A 249 13.57 5.50 20.56
N THR A 250 14.61 6.13 21.12
CA THR A 250 14.82 7.58 21.00
C THR A 250 15.10 7.97 19.55
N GLY A 251 14.78 9.21 19.17
CA GLY A 251 14.95 9.69 17.79
C GLY A 251 16.39 9.56 17.27
N ASP A 252 17.37 9.55 18.16
CA ASP A 252 18.78 9.32 17.85
C ASP A 252 19.05 7.93 17.27
N ALA A 253 18.37 6.87 17.72
CA ALA A 253 18.62 5.51 17.23
C ALA A 253 18.22 5.36 15.75
N LYS A 254 17.07 5.89 15.35
CA LYS A 254 16.62 5.89 13.95
C LYS A 254 17.51 6.79 13.07
N SER A 255 17.98 7.91 13.61
CA SER A 255 18.94 8.79 12.93
C SER A 255 20.29 8.09 12.71
N GLN A 256 20.82 7.42 13.74
CA GLN A 256 22.09 6.69 13.68
C GLN A 256 22.04 5.48 12.74
N ALA A 257 20.94 4.74 12.71
CA ALA A 257 20.74 3.65 11.74
C ALA A 257 20.78 4.17 10.30
N ALA A 258 20.06 5.26 10.00
CA ALA A 258 20.10 5.89 8.68
C ALA A 258 21.49 6.48 8.32
N GLN A 259 22.24 6.95 9.32
CA GLN A 259 23.61 7.43 9.13
C GLN A 259 24.58 6.30 8.81
N ARG A 260 24.53 5.17 9.56
CA ARG A 260 25.32 3.97 9.29
C ARG A 260 25.01 3.40 7.91
N LEU A 261 23.73 3.29 7.55
CA LEU A 261 23.29 2.86 6.23
C LEU A 261 23.90 3.73 5.11
N LYS A 262 23.89 5.06 5.29
CA LYS A 262 24.51 6.00 4.34
C LYS A 262 26.03 5.88 4.28
N GLU A 263 26.68 5.57 5.39
CA GLU A 263 28.13 5.34 5.46
C GLU A 263 28.55 3.99 4.86
N GLU A 264 27.73 2.95 4.98
CA GLU A 264 27.93 1.64 4.35
C GLU A 264 27.66 1.70 2.84
N MET A 265 26.58 2.36 2.39
CA MET A 265 26.34 2.62 0.96
C MET A 265 27.53 3.36 0.32
N ALA A 266 28.03 4.41 0.97
CA ALA A 266 29.19 5.18 0.49
C ALA A 266 30.53 4.42 0.60
N GLN A 267 30.58 3.25 1.24
CA GLN A 267 31.73 2.33 1.22
C GLN A 267 31.59 1.30 0.10
N LEU A 268 30.38 0.77 -0.14
CA LEU A 268 30.10 -0.17 -1.23
C LEU A 268 30.26 0.50 -2.61
N GLU A 269 29.71 1.70 -2.81
CA GLU A 269 29.93 2.48 -4.05
C GLU A 269 31.42 2.75 -4.32
N LYS A 270 32.23 2.93 -3.26
CA LYS A 270 33.68 3.09 -3.39
C LYS A 270 34.38 1.79 -3.74
N ALA A 271 33.94 0.65 -3.19
CA ALA A 271 34.47 -0.66 -3.54
C ALA A 271 34.22 -0.96 -5.02
N GLU A 272 32.98 -0.77 -5.51
CA GLU A 272 32.63 -0.93 -6.93
C GLU A 272 33.46 0.00 -7.84
N SER A 273 33.65 1.27 -7.45
CA SER A 273 34.50 2.20 -8.22
C SER A 273 35.99 1.80 -8.24
N GLY A 274 36.50 1.21 -7.16
CA GLY A 274 37.90 0.78 -7.05
C GLY A 274 38.19 -0.49 -7.85
N GLU A 275 37.23 -1.40 -7.96
CA GLU A 275 37.32 -2.57 -8.85
C GLU A 275 37.28 -2.14 -10.32
N ALA A 276 36.43 -1.17 -10.68
CA ALA A 276 36.39 -0.61 -12.03
C ALA A 276 37.69 0.13 -12.45
N GLU A 277 38.33 0.88 -11.54
CA GLU A 277 39.64 1.50 -11.82
C GLU A 277 40.76 0.45 -11.97
N ALA A 278 40.72 -0.63 -11.19
CA ALA A 278 41.69 -1.71 -11.29
C ALA A 278 41.55 -2.52 -12.60
N GLU A 279 40.33 -2.75 -13.07
CA GLU A 279 40.07 -3.43 -14.34
C GLU A 279 40.47 -2.56 -15.54
N ALA A 280 40.19 -1.25 -15.49
CA ALA A 280 40.63 -0.29 -16.52
C ALA A 280 42.16 -0.17 -16.61
N ALA A 281 42.88 -0.25 -15.48
CA ALA A 281 44.34 -0.17 -15.44
C ALA A 281 45.05 -1.40 -16.06
N ALA A 282 44.35 -2.54 -16.18
CA ALA A 282 44.88 -3.76 -16.80
C ALA A 282 44.75 -3.78 -18.34
N ALA A 283 44.01 -2.85 -18.94
CA ALA A 283 43.57 -2.89 -20.34
C ALA A 283 44.31 -1.89 -21.28
N ALA A 284 45.64 -1.84 -21.21
CA ALA A 284 46.51 -1.20 -22.22
C ALA A 284 47.91 -1.85 -22.17
N PRO A 285 48.67 -1.97 -23.29
CA PRO A 285 48.59 -1.13 -24.50
C PRO A 285 48.60 -1.88 -25.86
N GLU A 286 48.18 -1.20 -26.92
CA GLU A 286 48.99 -0.95 -28.13
C GLU A 286 48.30 0.08 -29.03
N ALA A 287 49.07 0.85 -29.81
CA ALA A 287 48.56 1.95 -30.62
C ALA A 287 49.14 1.89 -32.04
N GLU A 288 48.32 2.17 -33.07
CA GLU A 288 48.57 3.23 -34.06
C GLU A 288 47.50 3.33 -35.17
N ALA A 289 47.47 4.52 -35.78
CA ALA A 289 47.06 4.86 -37.17
C ALA A 289 45.61 5.26 -37.51
N ALA A 290 45.55 6.26 -38.43
CA ALA A 290 44.48 6.63 -39.36
C ALA A 290 43.27 7.50 -38.90
N SER A 291 43.56 8.78 -38.66
CA SER A 291 42.95 9.98 -39.30
C SER A 291 41.59 9.94 -40.04
N GLU A 292 40.81 11.02 -39.80
CA GLU A 292 39.79 11.68 -40.66
C GLU A 292 38.42 11.02 -40.88
N ILE A 293 37.33 11.71 -40.47
CA ILE A 293 36.45 12.52 -41.35
C ILE A 293 35.33 13.22 -40.52
N GLU A 294 35.25 14.55 -40.71
CA GLU A 294 34.07 15.45 -40.79
C GLU A 294 32.88 15.39 -39.79
N ALA A 295 32.24 16.55 -39.59
CA ALA A 295 31.23 16.81 -38.57
C ALA A 295 29.80 16.88 -39.12
N ALA A 296 28.82 16.37 -38.37
CA ALA A 296 27.41 16.74 -38.49
C ALA A 296 26.64 16.51 -37.17
N ALA A 297 25.97 17.58 -36.70
CA ALA A 297 24.74 17.53 -35.89
C ALA A 297 23.54 17.77 -36.86
N PRO A 298 22.25 17.61 -36.50
CA PRO A 298 21.60 17.50 -35.18
C PRO A 298 20.86 16.12 -35.05
N GLU A 299 19.82 15.85 -34.24
CA GLU A 299 18.95 16.67 -33.37
C GLU A 299 18.38 15.85 -32.19
N ALA A 300 17.51 16.44 -31.37
CA ALA A 300 16.85 15.79 -30.23
C ALA A 300 15.54 15.08 -30.61
N ALA A 301 15.26 13.94 -29.96
CA ALA A 301 13.96 13.26 -30.01
C ALA A 301 13.35 13.17 -28.61
N THR A 302 12.04 13.40 -28.52
CA THR A 302 11.22 13.26 -27.30
C THR A 302 10.53 11.90 -27.27
N PRO A 303 10.13 11.38 -26.08
CA PRO A 303 9.66 10.00 -25.95
C PRO A 303 8.24 9.79 -26.52
N GLU A 304 8.05 8.59 -27.06
CA GLU A 304 6.84 8.13 -27.74
C GLU A 304 5.78 7.64 -26.73
N VAL A 305 4.51 8.01 -26.96
CA VAL A 305 3.35 7.49 -26.22
C VAL A 305 2.51 6.70 -27.22
N VAL A 306 2.40 5.38 -27.00
CA VAL A 306 1.55 4.51 -27.81
C VAL A 306 0.30 4.16 -27.01
N ALA A 307 -0.85 4.51 -27.55
CA ALA A 307 -2.16 4.00 -27.12
C ALA A 307 -2.94 3.58 -28.37
N GLU A 308 -3.23 2.29 -28.46
CA GLU A 308 -4.38 1.77 -29.20
C GLU A 308 -5.67 2.29 -28.49
N GLU A 309 -6.86 2.36 -29.10
CA GLU A 309 -7.37 1.69 -30.30
C GLU A 309 -8.62 2.45 -30.83
N SER A 310 -9.40 1.79 -31.68
CA SER A 310 -10.78 2.07 -32.10
C SER A 310 -10.99 3.05 -33.26
N GLY A 311 -11.45 2.50 -34.38
CA GLY A 311 -12.05 3.26 -35.47
C GLY A 311 -13.58 3.33 -35.34
N GLN A 312 -14.19 4.27 -36.05
CA GLN A 312 -15.61 4.23 -36.41
C GLN A 312 -15.75 4.61 -37.89
N ASP A 313 -16.72 3.96 -38.53
CA ASP A 313 -16.98 3.95 -39.96
C ASP A 313 -18.20 4.84 -40.25
N GLU A 314 -18.07 5.83 -41.14
CA GLU A 314 -19.19 6.62 -41.66
C GLU A 314 -19.05 6.80 -43.18
N PRO A 315 -20.10 6.54 -43.98
CA PRO A 315 -20.06 6.66 -45.44
C PRO A 315 -20.27 8.12 -45.91
N PRO A 316 -19.83 8.48 -47.13
CA PRO A 316 -19.82 9.87 -47.58
C PRO A 316 -21.18 10.39 -48.06
N VAL A 317 -21.39 11.70 -47.89
CA VAL A 317 -22.50 12.46 -48.48
C VAL A 317 -22.00 13.34 -49.62
N GLU A 318 -22.31 12.96 -50.86
CA GLU A 318 -22.42 13.87 -52.02
C GLU A 318 -23.53 13.33 -52.94
N GLY A 319 -24.55 14.15 -53.25
CA GLY A 319 -25.68 13.81 -54.13
C GLY A 319 -27.02 14.36 -53.67
#